data_AF-A0A9Q3EIU2-F1
#
_entry.id   AF-A0A9Q3EIU2-F1
#
_cell.length_a   1.000
_cell.length_b   1.000
_cell.length_c   1.000
_cell.angle_alpha   90.00
_cell.angle_beta   90.00
_cell.angle_gamma   90.00
#
_symmetry.space_group_name_H-M   'P 1'
#
loop_
_entity.id
_entity.type
_entity.pdbx_description
1 polymer ?
#
loop_
_entity_poly.entity_id
_entity_poly.type
_entity_poly.pdbx_seq_one_letter_code
_entity_poly.pdbx_strand_id
1 'polypeptide(L)'
;MFKRSSFCNYQGKGDAYERIKHELTNAPVLILPDFELPFKLYIDAACSQGLGAALHKRQIVDGEPREGVICYISRQPNDSEARYGAT
;
A
#
# COMPACT_ATOMS: atom_id res chain seq x y z
N MET A 1 18.33 -3.37 -31.16
CA MET A 1 17.43 -4.56 -31.06
C MET A 1 16.28 -4.21 -30.12
N PHE A 2 15.16 -3.71 -30.68
CA PHE A 2 13.98 -3.35 -29.90
C PHE A 2 13.22 -4.62 -29.50
N LYS A 3 13.15 -4.95 -28.20
CA LYS A 3 12.22 -5.97 -27.69
C LYS A 3 10.80 -5.45 -27.88
N ARG A 4 10.13 -5.83 -28.97
CA ARG A 4 8.66 -5.76 -29.05
C ARG A 4 8.12 -6.89 -28.19
N SER A 5 7.84 -6.62 -26.92
CA SER A 5 7.02 -7.55 -26.13
C SER A 5 5.60 -7.48 -26.66
N SER A 6 5.13 -8.57 -27.24
CA SER A 6 3.76 -8.73 -27.74
C SER A 6 2.76 -8.35 -26.65
N PHE A 7 1.88 -7.39 -26.92
CA PHE A 7 0.71 -7.09 -26.10
C PHE A 7 -0.29 -8.24 -26.25
N CYS A 8 -0.05 -9.33 -25.54
CA CYS A 8 -1.03 -10.40 -25.37
C CYS A 8 -2.15 -9.85 -24.49
N ASN A 9 -3.36 -9.74 -25.06
CA ASN A 9 -4.56 -9.40 -24.31
C ASN A 9 -4.79 -10.48 -23.25
N TYR A 10 -4.63 -10.07 -21.99
CA TYR A 10 -4.45 -10.90 -20.82
C TYR A 10 -5.66 -10.60 -19.93
N GLN A 11 -6.64 -11.50 -19.83
CA GLN A 11 -7.88 -11.27 -19.07
C GLN A 11 -7.59 -10.67 -17.67
N GLY A 12 -6.59 -11.20 -16.96
CA GLY A 12 -6.20 -10.70 -15.63
C GLY A 12 -5.52 -9.31 -15.58
N LYS A 13 -5.00 -8.78 -16.70
CA LYS A 13 -4.45 -7.40 -16.73
C LYS A 13 -5.54 -6.35 -16.82
N GLY A 14 -6.65 -6.66 -17.51
CA GLY A 14 -7.82 -5.79 -17.56
C GLY A 14 -8.43 -5.61 -16.18
N ASP A 15 -8.64 -6.72 -15.47
CA ASP A 15 -9.22 -6.71 -14.12
C ASP A 15 -8.35 -5.95 -13.11
N ALA A 16 -7.03 -6.13 -13.17
CA ALA A 16 -6.10 -5.39 -12.33
C ALA A 16 -6.15 -3.87 -12.59
N TYR A 17 -6.28 -3.47 -13.86
CA TYR A 17 -6.42 -2.05 -14.22
C TYR A 17 -7.74 -1.46 -13.75
N GLU A 18 -8.86 -2.17 -13.90
CA GLU A 18 -10.16 -1.74 -13.37
C GLU A 18 -10.14 -1.62 -11.86
N ARG A 19 -9.49 -2.55 -11.16
CA ARG A 19 -9.35 -2.49 -9.71
C ARG A 19 -8.56 -1.26 -9.28
N ILE A 20 -7.42 -0.97 -9.90
CA ILE A 20 -6.65 0.25 -9.57
C ILE A 20 -7.48 1.51 -9.77
N LYS A 21 -8.23 1.60 -10.88
CA LYS A 21 -9.14 2.72 -11.10
C LYS A 21 -10.17 2.86 -9.99
N HIS A 22 -10.81 1.74 -9.62
CA HIS A 22 -11.80 1.73 -8.54
C HIS A 22 -11.21 2.19 -7.21
N GLU A 23 -10.06 1.67 -6.81
CA GLU A 23 -9.38 2.02 -5.56
C GLU A 23 -8.94 3.50 -5.55
N LEU A 24 -8.45 4.03 -6.67
CA LEU A 24 -8.08 5.45 -6.76
C LEU A 24 -9.29 6.38 -6.67
N THR A 25 -10.45 5.97 -7.21
CA THR A 25 -11.68 6.78 -7.13
C THR A 25 -12.36 6.72 -5.77
N ASN A 26 -12.17 5.65 -5.01
CA ASN A 26 -12.80 5.43 -3.70
C ASN A 26 -11.80 5.52 -2.55
N ALA A 27 -10.62 6.09 -2.80
CA ALA A 27 -9.55 6.16 -1.81
C ALA A 27 -10.02 6.94 -0.56
N PRO A 28 -9.69 6.46 0.64
CA PRO A 28 -10.05 7.14 1.87
C PRO A 28 -9.28 8.46 2.02
N VAL A 29 -9.85 9.39 2.79
CA VAL A 29 -9.21 10.67 3.09
C VAL A 29 -7.97 10.45 3.97
N LEU A 30 -6.82 10.89 3.48
CA LEU A 30 -5.56 10.85 4.22
C LEU A 30 -5.39 12.07 5.12
N ILE A 31 -4.74 11.88 6.26
CA ILE A 31 -4.48 12.96 7.23
C ILE A 31 -3.07 13.53 7.06
N LEU A 32 -2.92 14.83 7.33
CA LEU A 32 -1.61 15.48 7.29
C LEU A 32 -0.72 14.94 8.43
N PRO A 33 0.53 14.54 8.15
CA PRO A 33 1.45 14.17 9.21
C PRO A 33 1.84 15.40 10.01
N ASP A 34 1.81 15.27 11.32
CA ASP A 34 2.53 16.17 12.23
C ASP A 34 3.57 15.33 12.96
N PHE A 35 4.79 15.84 13.01
CA PHE A 35 5.98 15.07 13.40
C PHE A 35 6.25 15.11 14.91
N GLU A 36 5.50 15.89 15.68
CA GLU A 36 5.65 15.97 17.14
C GLU A 36 4.91 14.82 17.87
N LEU A 37 3.98 14.18 17.18
CA LEU A 37 3.14 13.11 17.71
C LEU A 37 3.59 11.73 17.21
N PRO A 38 3.38 10.67 18.00
CA PRO A 38 3.83 9.33 17.65
C PRO A 38 3.02 8.72 16.49
N PHE A 39 3.75 8.04 15.60
CA PHE A 39 3.17 7.26 14.49
C PHE A 39 2.91 5.81 14.90
N LYS A 40 1.91 5.20 14.26
CA LYS A 40 1.63 3.76 14.34
C LYS A 40 1.76 3.13 12.97
N LEU A 41 2.55 2.08 12.85
CA LEU A 41 2.73 1.36 11.60
C LEU A 41 2.05 -0.01 11.71
N TYR A 42 1.00 -0.22 10.92
CA TYR A 42 0.42 -1.54 10.72
C TYR A 42 1.08 -2.16 9.49
N ILE A 43 1.60 -3.37 9.63
CA ILE A 43 2.27 -4.09 8.55
C ILE A 43 1.52 -5.38 8.34
N ASP A 44 1.16 -5.65 7.09
CA ASP A 44 0.71 -6.94 6.62
C ASP A 44 1.74 -7.48 5.63
N ALA A 45 2.53 -8.45 6.08
CA ALA A 45 3.62 -9.03 5.32
C ALA A 45 3.21 -10.42 4.82
N ALA A 46 2.80 -10.50 3.56
CA ALA A 46 2.60 -11.77 2.89
C ALA A 46 3.97 -12.29 2.43
N CYS A 47 4.54 -13.22 3.20
CA CYS A 47 5.83 -13.86 2.95
C CYS A 47 5.95 -14.24 1.46
N SER A 48 7.02 -13.75 0.80
CA SER A 48 7.39 -13.93 -0.61
C SER A 48 6.62 -13.15 -1.71
N GLN A 49 5.41 -12.63 -1.46
CA GLN A 49 4.59 -12.04 -2.54
C GLN A 49 4.50 -10.51 -2.48
N GLY A 50 4.55 -9.92 -1.29
CA GLY A 50 4.39 -8.47 -1.15
C GLY A 50 4.39 -8.02 0.31
N LEU A 51 4.89 -6.82 0.53
CA LEU A 51 4.85 -6.14 1.81
C LEU A 51 3.83 -5.00 1.70
N GLY A 52 2.79 -5.04 2.53
CA GLY A 52 1.84 -3.96 2.70
C GLY A 52 2.00 -3.33 4.08
N ALA A 53 1.86 -2.01 4.17
CA ALA A 53 1.81 -1.32 5.43
C ALA A 53 0.90 -0.09 5.36
N ALA A 54 0.26 0.24 6.47
CA ALA A 54 -0.52 1.46 6.65
C ALA A 54 0.08 2.26 7.81
N LEU A 55 0.45 3.50 7.53
CA LEU A 55 0.93 4.45 8.52
C LEU A 55 -0.27 5.21 9.09
N HIS A 56 -0.52 5.04 10.37
CA HIS A 56 -1.60 5.66 11.11
C HIS A 56 -1.05 6.65 12.14
N LYS A 57 -1.91 7.57 12.55
CA LYS A 57 -1.61 8.51 13.61
C LYS A 57 -2.88 8.88 14.37
N ARG A 58 -2.74 9.06 15.69
CA ARG A 58 -3.79 9.63 16.53
C ARG A 58 -3.68 11.14 16.54
N GLN A 59 -4.79 11.82 16.26
CA GLN A 59 -4.89 13.27 16.28
C GLN A 59 -6.26 13.70 16.80
N ILE A 60 -6.37 14.94 17.26
CA ILE A 60 -7.64 15.52 17.71
C ILE A 60 -8.32 16.13 16.49
N VAL A 61 -9.51 15.64 16.14
CA VAL A 61 -10.34 16.18 15.06
C VAL A 61 -11.69 16.52 15.67
N ASP A 62 -12.13 17.77 15.53
CA ASP A 62 -13.38 18.28 16.12
C ASP A 62 -13.46 18.12 17.65
N GLY A 63 -12.32 18.19 18.34
CA GLY A 63 -12.24 18.05 19.81
C GLY A 63 -12.14 16.60 20.31
N GLU A 64 -12.27 15.61 19.44
CA GLU A 64 -12.22 14.18 19.80
C GLU A 64 -10.96 13.49 19.27
N PRO A 65 -10.36 12.56 20.03
CA PRO A 65 -9.21 11.78 19.55
C PRO A 65 -9.67 10.78 18.48
N ARG A 66 -9.15 10.94 17.26
CA ARG A 66 -9.39 10.02 16.13
C ARG A 66 -8.08 9.49 15.59
N GLU A 67 -8.07 8.21 15.23
CA GLU A 67 -6.96 7.59 14.51
C GLU A 67 -7.22 7.71 13.00
N GLY A 68 -6.31 8.37 12.28
CA GLY A 68 -6.38 8.55 10.84
C GLY A 68 -5.20 7.92 10.12
N VAL A 69 -5.40 7.60 8.85
CA VAL A 69 -4.35 7.05 7.98
C VAL A 69 -3.61 8.19 7.31
N ILE A 70 -2.28 8.19 7.42
CA ILE A 70 -1.40 9.14 6.73
C ILE A 70 -1.06 8.64 5.34
N CYS A 71 -0.62 7.38 5.23
CA CYS A 71 -0.26 6.79 3.95
C CYS A 71 -0.35 5.27 3.96
N TYR A 72 -0.56 4.71 2.78
CA TYR A 72 -0.38 3.29 2.50
C TYR A 72 0.94 3.10 1.77
N ILE A 73 1.71 2.12 2.20
CA ILE A 73 3.03 1.78 1.66
C ILE A 73 2.94 0.34 1.18
N SER A 74 3.28 0.10 -0.07
CA SER A 74 3.39 -1.25 -0.61
C SER A 74 4.68 -1.40 -1.39
N ARG A 75 5.35 -2.54 -1.23
CA ARG A 75 6.55 -2.88 -2.02
C ARG A 75 6.62 -4.37 -2.29
N GLN A 76 7.20 -4.71 -3.43
CA GLN A 76 7.63 -6.09 -3.68
C GLN A 76 8.97 -6.32 -2.98
N PRO A 77 9.12 -7.42 -2.23
CA PRO A 77 10.41 -7.81 -1.68
C PRO A 77 11.37 -8.18 -2.82
N ASN A 78 12.66 -7.95 -2.62
CA ASN A 78 13.67 -8.42 -3.58
C ASN A 78 13.89 -9.94 -3.45
N ASP A 79 14.57 -10.54 -4.43
CA ASP A 79 14.83 -12.00 -4.45
C ASP A 79 15.48 -12.55 -3.18
N SER A 80 16.31 -11.74 -2.50
CA SER A 80 16.95 -12.15 -1.25
C SER A 80 16.00 -12.06 -0.06
N GLU A 81 15.18 -11.01 0.03
CA GLU A 81 14.18 -10.80 1.09
C GLU A 81 13.05 -11.81 1.01
N ALA A 82 12.62 -12.17 -0.20
CA ALA A 82 11.58 -13.17 -0.43
C ALA A 82 11.98 -14.57 0.07
N ARG A 83 13.28 -14.84 0.24
CA ARG A 83 13.82 -16.13 0.72
C ARG A 83 13.93 -16.22 2.23
N TYR A 84 13.77 -15.12 2.96
CA TYR A 84 13.73 -15.12 4.42
C TYR A 84 12.27 -15.21 4.89
N GLY A 85 11.89 -16.36 5.41
CA GLY A 85 10.57 -16.58 6.02
C GLY A 85 10.45 -15.91 7.39
N ALA A 86 9.23 -15.48 7.76
CA ALA A 86 8.93 -15.06 9.12
C ALA A 86 8.96 -16.28 10.06
N THR A 87 9.63 -16.16 11.22
CA THR A 87 9.78 -17.23 12.22
C THR A 87 8.64 -17.20 13.22
#